data_AF-A0A388PNM9-F1
#
_entry.id   AF-A0A388PNM9-F1
#
_cell.length_a   1.000
_cell.length_b   1.000
_cell.length_c   1.000
_cell.angle_alpha   90.00
_cell.angle_beta   90.00
_cell.angle_gamma   90.00
#
_symmetry.space_group_name_H-M   'P 1'
#
loop_
_entity.id
_entity.type
_entity.pdbx_description
1 polymer ?
#
loop_
_entity_poly.entity_id
_entity_poly.type
_entity_poly.pdbx_seq_one_letter_code
_entity_poly.pdbx_strand_id
1 'polypeptide(L)'
;MNNPPAGDANKWAGLLLTEALAGLYRYGLKEMRGQMTAKMQSDLQLVRGQKTSSFKVTLSKARAFLKDSRTKLVVRMKEGFGVLLKKEGDYLESAVRVEKALMGVEAGLCQIMPDFSQVENERWPGPIGYRVALNHFVAVSLRLHSIFPKVEYDGLISLVGRVVLTPIMAHNLTFLLRSDPSVFRVIAVDGRARDDDPPSKSLLAWYASGAPSKPEELGAARGYAKPTSLSTSEMEKLQRWQLLFDALIHFHPVRSQANEQFTLIRELVTEYVENPAISRLWSSLADLASGDLSADEMLVAKVIQQDELTFKKTEQLPLVNCARAKFGLLRFAFKMEAEAEMLRKNPDGALDTAEKVIDAHKAYPYPDHTDHDQASKLFGWAYLLSRRILLGRMVKGNPAHGLSADLKNAAVVLKLEWRASELLDRLLESLSRPEILKAASKARQFGLLAIRYRAGLRSNPRFIIDVRGKPGTSYIEEAIAWLKKDDALDIPKGIVWMLMARNALHNAWHCQNVPQKYIVQLDQALSHYARTLDAIFDSKVKFEEDISVKNDEGTMDGEVAAWCIPEMAAALWMKERATEDKKAKLQIARYRKALITAGEIQFGIYFNFDLELERIITGLRIRCDLRR
;
A
#
# COMPACT_ATOMS: atom_id res chain seq x y z
N MET A 1 -19.73 20.02 -5.49
CA MET A 1 -19.21 19.14 -6.56
C MET A 1 -18.15 19.92 -7.31
N ASN A 2 -16.86 19.65 -7.04
CA ASN A 2 -15.77 20.19 -7.86
C ASN A 2 -15.00 18.98 -8.40
N ASN A 3 -15.22 18.67 -9.68
CA ASN A 3 -14.41 17.71 -10.40
C ASN A 3 -12.95 18.22 -10.39
N PRO A 4 -11.95 17.32 -10.30
CA PRO A 4 -10.57 17.73 -10.54
C PRO A 4 -10.46 18.44 -11.89
N PRO A 5 -9.57 19.43 -12.05
CA PRO A 5 -9.36 20.09 -13.34
C PRO A 5 -9.19 19.04 -14.43
N ALA A 6 -9.86 19.18 -15.57
CA ALA A 6 -9.93 18.14 -16.61
C ALA A 6 -8.55 17.61 -17.10
N GLY A 7 -7.46 18.33 -16.83
CA GLY A 7 -6.08 17.89 -17.05
C GLY A 7 -5.54 16.87 -16.04
N ASP A 8 -5.94 16.93 -14.78
CA ASP A 8 -5.39 16.09 -13.70
C ASP A 8 -5.97 14.67 -13.69
N ALA A 9 -7.24 14.49 -14.07
CA ALA A 9 -7.86 13.16 -14.19
C ALA A 9 -7.08 12.24 -15.16
N ASN A 10 -6.55 12.82 -16.25
CA ASN A 10 -5.71 12.10 -17.21
C ASN A 10 -4.33 11.75 -16.66
N LYS A 11 -3.77 12.59 -15.78
CA LYS A 11 -2.49 12.31 -15.11
C LYS A 11 -2.64 11.14 -14.12
N TRP A 12 -3.70 11.15 -13.30
CA TRP A 12 -4.00 10.06 -12.36
C TRP A 12 -4.29 8.73 -13.07
N ALA A 13 -5.05 8.75 -14.17
CA ALA A 13 -5.27 7.55 -14.99
C ALA A 13 -3.97 7.02 -15.63
N GLY A 14 -2.96 7.87 -15.79
CA GLY A 14 -1.64 7.53 -16.31
C GLY A 14 -0.65 7.01 -15.25
N LEU A 15 -0.96 7.15 -13.96
CA LEU A 15 -0.11 6.71 -12.85
C LEU A 15 -0.26 5.20 -12.63
N LEU A 16 0.37 4.43 -13.52
CA LEU A 16 0.40 2.96 -13.49
C LEU A 16 1.83 2.48 -13.22
N LEU A 17 1.99 1.40 -12.45
CA LEU A 17 3.30 0.81 -12.19
C LEU A 17 4.04 0.45 -13.48
N THR A 18 3.32 -0.09 -14.47
CA THR A 18 3.90 -0.43 -15.79
C THR A 18 4.43 0.79 -16.52
N GLU A 19 3.77 1.95 -16.40
CA GLU A 19 4.20 3.19 -17.06
C GLU A 19 5.39 3.81 -16.34
N ALA A 20 5.40 3.79 -15.01
CA ALA A 20 6.54 4.24 -14.21
C ALA A 20 7.80 3.41 -14.52
N LEU A 21 7.70 2.07 -14.48
CA LEU A 21 8.80 1.16 -14.79
C LEU A 21 9.26 1.28 -16.25
N ALA A 22 8.32 1.29 -17.20
CA ALA A 22 8.66 1.42 -18.62
C ALA A 22 9.22 2.81 -18.96
N GLY A 23 8.77 3.86 -18.28
CA GLY A 23 9.31 5.21 -18.36
C GLY A 23 10.77 5.25 -17.94
N LEU A 24 11.06 4.78 -16.72
CA LEU A 24 12.42 4.69 -16.19
C LEU A 24 13.34 3.85 -17.09
N TYR A 25 12.84 2.71 -17.57
CA TYR A 25 13.60 1.84 -18.46
C TYR A 25 13.89 2.49 -19.82
N ARG A 26 12.89 3.15 -20.44
CA ARG A 26 13.09 3.86 -21.71
C ARG A 26 14.10 5.00 -21.56
N TYR A 27 14.03 5.74 -20.45
CA TYR A 27 14.98 6.78 -20.14
C TYR A 27 16.40 6.21 -20.02
N GLY A 28 16.59 5.21 -19.15
CA GLY A 28 17.92 4.58 -18.97
C GLY A 28 18.51 4.05 -20.27
N LEU A 29 17.72 3.40 -21.11
CA LEU A 29 18.18 2.90 -22.42
C LEU A 29 18.57 4.00 -23.39
N LYS A 30 17.86 5.12 -23.36
CA LYS A 30 18.11 6.25 -24.26
C LYS A 30 19.43 6.92 -23.87
N GLU A 31 19.61 7.18 -22.59
CA GLU A 31 20.79 7.89 -22.09
C GLU A 31 22.06 7.00 -22.08
N MET A 32 21.90 5.67 -21.91
CA MET A 32 23.02 4.72 -22.05
C MET A 32 23.34 4.33 -23.49
N ARG A 33 22.58 4.83 -24.47
CA ARG A 33 22.80 4.47 -25.88
C ARG A 33 24.19 4.96 -26.32
N GLY A 34 25.05 4.03 -26.73
CA GLY A 34 26.44 4.31 -27.12
C GLY A 34 27.47 4.23 -25.98
N GLN A 35 27.02 4.02 -24.73
CA GLN A 35 27.88 3.89 -23.54
C GLN A 35 27.84 2.48 -22.93
N MET A 36 26.96 1.60 -23.43
CA MET A 36 26.85 0.22 -22.96
C MET A 36 28.04 -0.63 -23.39
N THR A 37 28.65 -1.33 -22.43
CA THR A 37 29.67 -2.36 -22.71
C THR A 37 29.07 -3.54 -23.48
N ALA A 38 29.91 -4.31 -24.19
CA ALA A 38 29.47 -5.51 -24.89
C ALA A 38 28.77 -6.53 -23.96
N LYS A 39 29.26 -6.63 -22.71
CA LYS A 39 28.65 -7.45 -21.67
C LYS A 39 27.26 -6.96 -21.30
N MET A 40 27.09 -5.66 -21.02
CA MET A 40 25.76 -5.08 -20.73
C MET A 40 24.78 -5.29 -21.89
N GLN A 41 25.24 -5.16 -23.14
CA GLN A 41 24.41 -5.41 -24.32
C GLN A 41 23.98 -6.88 -24.40
N SER A 42 24.90 -7.82 -24.15
CA SER A 42 24.62 -9.26 -24.10
C SER A 42 23.65 -9.63 -22.97
N ASP A 43 23.89 -9.16 -21.75
CA ASP A 43 23.05 -9.45 -20.58
C ASP A 43 21.65 -8.85 -20.76
N LEU A 44 21.55 -7.66 -21.33
CA LEU A 44 20.28 -7.04 -21.69
C LEU A 44 19.54 -7.80 -22.80
N GLN A 45 20.25 -8.39 -23.76
CA GLN A 45 19.65 -9.28 -24.77
C GLN A 45 19.15 -10.59 -24.15
N LEU A 46 19.90 -11.17 -23.21
CA LEU A 46 19.51 -12.36 -22.46
C LEU A 46 18.23 -12.11 -21.66
N VAL A 47 18.17 -11.02 -20.89
CA VAL A 47 16.99 -10.66 -20.07
C VAL A 47 15.74 -10.40 -20.92
N ARG A 48 15.91 -9.78 -22.10
CA ARG A 48 14.78 -9.52 -23.02
C ARG A 48 14.32 -10.78 -23.77
N GLY A 49 15.08 -11.86 -23.70
CA GLY A 49 15.05 -12.93 -24.67
C GLY A 49 15.47 -12.43 -26.07
N GLN A 50 15.69 -13.36 -27.00
CA GLN A 50 16.12 -13.07 -28.37
C GLN A 50 15.18 -12.12 -29.17
N LYS A 51 14.03 -11.69 -28.63
CA LYS A 51 13.04 -10.82 -29.30
C LYS A 51 12.68 -9.58 -28.47
N THR A 52 13.54 -8.57 -28.51
CA THR A 52 13.39 -7.22 -27.93
C THR A 52 12.02 -6.56 -28.16
N SER A 53 11.38 -6.82 -29.30
CA SER A 53 10.11 -6.21 -29.70
C SER A 53 8.91 -6.79 -28.96
N SER A 54 8.90 -8.08 -28.64
CA SER A 54 7.78 -8.73 -27.93
C SER A 54 7.63 -8.17 -26.52
N PHE A 55 8.75 -7.85 -25.89
CA PHE A 55 8.84 -7.30 -24.55
C PHE A 55 8.22 -5.90 -24.44
N LYS A 56 8.61 -4.97 -25.32
CA LYS A 56 8.03 -3.61 -25.39
C LYS A 56 6.55 -3.62 -25.75
N VAL A 57 6.15 -4.49 -26.68
CA VAL A 57 4.75 -4.69 -27.08
C VAL A 57 3.90 -5.22 -25.94
N THR A 58 4.48 -5.95 -24.98
CA THR A 58 3.73 -6.51 -23.85
C THR A 58 3.42 -5.45 -22.79
N LEU A 59 4.34 -4.51 -22.53
CA LEU A 59 4.08 -3.37 -21.64
C LEU A 59 3.06 -2.39 -22.25
N SER A 60 3.13 -2.13 -23.55
CA SER A 60 2.09 -1.32 -24.22
C SER A 60 0.72 -1.99 -24.21
N LYS A 61 0.69 -3.33 -24.19
CA LYS A 61 -0.53 -4.13 -24.00
C LYS A 61 -1.02 -4.17 -22.54
N ALA A 62 -0.25 -3.69 -21.55
CA ALA A 62 -0.69 -3.69 -20.15
C ALA A 62 -1.94 -2.82 -19.92
N ARG A 63 -2.05 -1.67 -20.61
CA ARG A 63 -3.28 -0.85 -20.57
C ARG A 63 -4.48 -1.59 -21.15
N ALA A 64 -4.28 -2.31 -22.25
CA ALA A 64 -5.33 -3.14 -22.85
C ALA A 64 -5.73 -4.29 -21.89
N PHE A 65 -4.75 -4.93 -21.25
CA PHE A 65 -5.00 -5.92 -20.21
C PHE A 65 -5.79 -5.34 -19.03
N LEU A 66 -5.47 -4.13 -18.55
CA LEU A 66 -6.22 -3.48 -17.49
C LEU A 66 -7.66 -3.16 -17.92
N LYS A 67 -7.83 -2.58 -19.11
CA LYS A 67 -9.16 -2.31 -19.67
C LYS A 67 -9.99 -3.59 -19.75
N ASP A 68 -9.40 -4.66 -20.27
CA ASP A 68 -10.02 -5.97 -20.33
C ASP A 68 -10.27 -6.55 -18.93
N SER A 69 -9.38 -6.34 -17.97
CA SER A 69 -9.52 -6.83 -16.59
C SER A 69 -10.72 -6.21 -15.90
N ARG A 70 -10.94 -4.89 -16.08
CA ARG A 70 -12.08 -4.17 -15.49
C ARG A 70 -13.41 -4.81 -15.88
N THR A 71 -13.52 -5.34 -17.08
CA THR A 71 -14.76 -5.99 -17.55
C THR A 71 -14.71 -7.52 -17.35
N LYS A 72 -13.69 -8.20 -17.86
CA LYS A 72 -13.62 -9.67 -17.90
C LYS A 72 -13.44 -10.31 -16.52
N LEU A 73 -12.65 -9.71 -15.61
CA LEU A 73 -12.55 -10.23 -14.23
C LEU A 73 -13.88 -10.06 -13.50
N VAL A 74 -14.46 -8.86 -13.58
CA VAL A 74 -15.73 -8.54 -12.92
C VAL A 74 -16.85 -9.45 -13.41
N VAL A 75 -16.99 -9.61 -14.73
CA VAL A 75 -17.97 -10.53 -15.34
C VAL A 75 -17.74 -11.97 -14.86
N ARG A 76 -16.50 -12.45 -14.83
CA ARG A 76 -16.21 -13.82 -14.41
C ARG A 76 -16.42 -14.08 -12.93
N MET A 77 -16.11 -13.11 -12.10
CA MET A 77 -16.40 -13.19 -10.67
C MET A 77 -17.90 -13.07 -10.40
N LYS A 78 -18.66 -12.36 -11.25
CA LYS A 78 -20.12 -12.30 -11.19
C LYS A 78 -20.78 -13.62 -11.60
N GLU A 79 -20.38 -14.17 -12.75
CA GLU A 79 -21.03 -15.33 -13.40
C GLU A 79 -20.49 -16.69 -12.94
N GLY A 80 -19.34 -16.69 -12.25
CA GLY A 80 -18.64 -17.89 -11.82
C GLY A 80 -17.60 -18.39 -12.82
N PHE A 81 -16.66 -19.17 -12.29
CA PHE A 81 -15.54 -19.76 -13.04
C PHE A 81 -15.98 -21.08 -13.73
N GLY A 82 -16.65 -20.96 -14.88
CA GLY A 82 -17.05 -22.08 -15.75
C GLY A 82 -16.02 -22.42 -16.85
N VAL A 83 -16.43 -23.18 -17.88
CA VAL A 83 -15.52 -23.58 -18.98
C VAL A 83 -14.99 -22.36 -19.76
N LEU A 84 -13.67 -22.33 -19.97
CA LEU A 84 -12.95 -21.26 -20.66
C LEU A 84 -13.46 -21.03 -22.09
N LEU A 85 -13.89 -19.80 -22.39
CA LEU A 85 -14.10 -19.37 -23.77
C LEU A 85 -12.76 -18.95 -24.39
N LYS A 86 -12.60 -19.12 -25.72
CA LYS A 86 -11.34 -18.80 -26.41
C LYS A 86 -10.81 -17.38 -26.11
N LYS A 87 -11.72 -16.39 -26.05
CA LYS A 87 -11.41 -14.97 -25.74
C LYS A 87 -10.87 -14.73 -24.32
N GLU A 88 -11.05 -15.69 -23.41
CA GLU A 88 -10.54 -15.64 -22.04
C GLU A 88 -9.18 -16.29 -21.89
N GLY A 89 -8.89 -17.29 -22.72
CA GLY A 89 -7.54 -17.82 -22.87
C GLY A 89 -6.56 -16.71 -23.23
N ASP A 90 -6.94 -15.88 -24.21
CA ASP A 90 -6.14 -14.74 -24.64
C ASP A 90 -5.93 -13.71 -23.50
N TYR A 91 -6.98 -13.46 -22.70
CA TYR A 91 -6.91 -12.55 -21.56
C TYR A 91 -5.96 -13.05 -20.46
N LEU A 92 -6.13 -14.30 -20.03
CA LEU A 92 -5.30 -14.90 -18.99
C LEU A 92 -3.85 -15.07 -19.44
N GLU A 93 -3.62 -15.39 -20.71
CA GLU A 93 -2.28 -15.41 -21.29
C GLU A 93 -1.68 -14.00 -21.30
N SER A 94 -2.47 -12.96 -21.60
CA SER A 94 -2.00 -11.57 -21.50
C SER A 94 -1.57 -11.21 -20.09
N ALA A 95 -2.28 -11.65 -19.05
CA ALA A 95 -1.89 -11.41 -17.65
C ALA A 95 -0.49 -11.98 -17.36
N VAL A 96 -0.25 -13.24 -17.74
CA VAL A 96 1.05 -13.91 -17.55
C VAL A 96 2.16 -13.21 -18.32
N ARG A 97 1.88 -12.78 -19.56
CA ARG A 97 2.85 -12.04 -20.37
C ARG A 97 3.20 -10.70 -19.73
N VAL A 98 2.21 -9.96 -19.21
CA VAL A 98 2.44 -8.67 -18.55
C VAL A 98 3.27 -8.83 -17.28
N GLU A 99 2.98 -9.83 -16.44
CA GLU A 99 3.77 -10.10 -15.23
C GLU A 99 5.23 -10.48 -15.56
N LYS A 100 5.44 -11.36 -16.53
CA LYS A 100 6.80 -11.67 -17.03
C LYS A 100 7.50 -10.44 -17.61
N ALA A 101 6.74 -9.56 -18.29
CA ALA A 101 7.30 -8.32 -18.81
C ALA A 101 7.75 -7.39 -17.67
N LEU A 102 6.95 -7.22 -16.61
CA LEU A 102 7.37 -6.44 -15.43
C LEU A 102 8.68 -6.94 -14.83
N MET A 103 8.80 -8.27 -14.62
CA MET A 103 10.03 -8.88 -14.12
C MET A 103 11.22 -8.63 -15.03
N GLY A 104 11.05 -8.79 -16.35
CA GLY A 104 12.12 -8.51 -17.30
C GLY A 104 12.48 -7.03 -17.39
N VAL A 105 11.59 -6.09 -17.00
CA VAL A 105 11.87 -4.64 -17.08
C VAL A 105 12.81 -4.33 -15.95
N GLU A 106 12.47 -4.79 -14.75
CA GLU A 106 13.29 -4.64 -13.56
C GLU A 106 14.66 -5.30 -13.75
N ALA A 107 14.70 -6.55 -14.24
CA ALA A 107 15.96 -7.20 -14.55
C ALA A 107 16.78 -6.41 -15.60
N GLY A 108 16.11 -5.83 -16.60
CA GLY A 108 16.76 -4.98 -17.61
C GLY A 108 17.25 -3.66 -17.06
N LEU A 109 16.54 -3.07 -16.09
CA LEU A 109 16.97 -1.88 -15.34
C LEU A 109 18.23 -2.17 -14.55
N CYS A 110 18.31 -3.32 -13.86
CA CYS A 110 19.51 -3.74 -13.14
C CYS A 110 20.75 -3.90 -14.04
N GLN A 111 20.58 -4.10 -15.35
CA GLN A 111 21.70 -4.14 -16.29
C GLN A 111 22.22 -2.76 -16.70
N ILE A 112 21.44 -1.68 -16.54
CA ILE A 112 21.77 -0.34 -17.06
C ILE A 112 21.85 0.74 -15.98
N MET A 113 21.21 0.50 -14.83
CA MET A 113 21.18 1.33 -13.63
C MET A 113 21.77 0.52 -12.45
N PRO A 114 21.86 1.07 -11.22
CA PRO A 114 22.39 0.33 -10.09
C PRO A 114 21.62 -0.96 -9.88
N ASP A 115 22.34 -2.06 -9.66
CA ASP A 115 21.73 -3.36 -9.48
C ASP A 115 21.29 -3.53 -8.01
N PHE A 116 19.98 -3.64 -7.82
CA PHE A 116 19.37 -3.92 -6.51
C PHE A 116 18.89 -5.36 -6.38
N SER A 117 19.22 -6.23 -7.34
CA SER A 117 18.61 -7.56 -7.46
C SER A 117 19.19 -8.61 -6.50
N GLN A 118 20.37 -8.41 -5.90
CA GLN A 118 20.97 -9.34 -4.96
C GLN A 118 21.96 -8.68 -3.99
N VAL A 119 21.79 -8.94 -2.69
CA VAL A 119 22.93 -9.19 -1.79
C VAL A 119 22.56 -10.43 -0.98
N GLU A 120 23.27 -11.52 -1.24
CA GLU A 120 23.31 -12.72 -0.41
C GLU A 120 23.77 -12.32 1.01
N ASN A 121 23.07 -12.86 2.01
CA ASN A 121 23.39 -12.84 3.45
C ASN A 121 22.93 -11.62 4.30
N GLU A 122 21.78 -11.83 4.95
CA GLU A 122 21.55 -11.60 6.40
C GLU A 122 21.51 -10.18 6.99
N ARG A 123 21.35 -9.09 6.22
CA ARG A 123 20.87 -7.81 6.83
C ARG A 123 19.48 -7.43 6.37
N TRP A 124 18.54 -7.54 7.30
CA TRP A 124 17.25 -6.91 7.21
C TRP A 124 17.41 -5.39 7.44
N PRO A 125 16.81 -4.51 6.60
CA PRO A 125 16.24 -4.82 5.30
C PRO A 125 17.33 -4.82 4.21
N GLY A 126 17.24 -5.77 3.27
CA GLY A 126 18.13 -5.82 2.10
C GLY A 126 17.87 -4.66 1.11
N PRO A 127 18.57 -4.63 -0.04
CA PRO A 127 18.29 -3.65 -1.09
C PRO A 127 16.82 -3.73 -1.55
N ILE A 128 16.24 -2.57 -1.86
CA ILE A 128 14.85 -2.47 -2.33
C ILE A 128 14.87 -2.33 -3.86
N GLY A 129 14.26 -3.29 -4.57
CA GLY A 129 14.19 -3.31 -6.03
C GLY A 129 13.34 -2.18 -6.63
N TYR A 130 13.55 -1.89 -7.92
CA TYR A 130 12.83 -0.83 -8.64
C TYR A 130 11.32 -1.05 -8.67
N ARG A 131 10.87 -2.29 -8.89
CA ARG A 131 9.46 -2.61 -8.93
C ARG A 131 8.82 -2.32 -7.60
N VAL A 132 9.42 -2.77 -6.50
CA VAL A 132 8.93 -2.55 -5.12
C VAL A 132 8.88 -1.06 -4.79
N ALA A 133 9.95 -0.31 -5.09
CA ALA A 133 10.00 1.12 -4.82
C ALA A 133 8.92 1.91 -5.56
N LEU A 134 8.76 1.65 -6.87
CA LEU A 134 7.73 2.28 -7.69
C LEU A 134 6.32 1.79 -7.33
N ASN A 135 6.20 0.58 -6.78
CA ASN A 135 4.94 0.05 -6.24
C ASN A 135 4.44 0.91 -5.09
N HIS A 136 5.27 1.08 -4.05
CA HIS A 136 4.96 1.93 -2.90
C HIS A 136 4.63 3.35 -3.35
N PHE A 137 5.39 3.89 -4.31
CA PHE A 137 5.13 5.23 -4.84
C PHE A 137 3.74 5.36 -5.47
N VAL A 138 3.35 4.41 -6.35
CA VAL A 138 2.01 4.40 -6.97
C VAL A 138 0.93 4.19 -5.92
N ALA A 139 1.11 3.22 -5.02
CA ALA A 139 0.14 2.87 -3.99
C ALA A 139 -0.16 4.05 -3.06
N VAL A 140 0.89 4.68 -2.52
CA VAL A 140 0.76 5.82 -1.60
C VAL A 140 0.13 7.00 -2.32
N SER A 141 0.52 7.28 -3.57
CA SER A 141 -0.04 8.37 -4.37
C SER A 141 -1.52 8.20 -4.63
N LEU A 142 -1.96 7.02 -5.08
CA LEU A 142 -3.37 6.75 -5.37
C LEU A 142 -4.23 6.76 -4.11
N ARG A 143 -3.71 6.26 -2.98
CA ARG A 143 -4.41 6.34 -1.69
C ARG A 143 -4.56 7.79 -1.22
N LEU A 144 -3.50 8.59 -1.28
CA LEU A 144 -3.58 10.01 -0.95
C LEU A 144 -4.54 10.75 -1.87
N HIS A 145 -4.52 10.50 -3.18
CA HIS A 145 -5.49 11.09 -4.09
C HIS A 145 -6.93 10.68 -3.75
N SER A 146 -7.16 9.42 -3.39
CA SER A 146 -8.47 8.92 -2.95
C SER A 146 -8.98 9.54 -1.64
N ILE A 147 -8.07 10.07 -0.81
CA ILE A 147 -8.39 10.77 0.45
C ILE A 147 -8.53 12.28 0.20
N PHE A 148 -7.67 12.82 -0.67
CA PHE A 148 -7.50 14.24 -0.97
C PHE A 148 -7.65 14.51 -2.48
N PRO A 149 -8.84 14.26 -3.07
CA PRO A 149 -9.02 14.37 -4.53
C PRO A 149 -8.84 15.80 -5.06
N LYS A 150 -8.85 16.79 -4.17
CA LYS A 150 -8.66 18.22 -4.47
C LYS A 150 -7.19 18.66 -4.47
N VAL A 151 -6.25 17.83 -4.01
CA VAL A 151 -4.81 18.17 -4.06
C VAL A 151 -4.30 17.91 -5.48
N GLU A 152 -3.59 18.89 -6.04
CA GLU A 152 -3.04 18.82 -7.40
C GLU A 152 -2.05 17.67 -7.55
N TYR A 153 -2.06 17.04 -8.73
CA TYR A 153 -1.22 15.88 -9.04
C TYR A 153 0.26 16.15 -8.75
N ASP A 154 0.81 17.23 -9.31
CA ASP A 154 2.25 17.52 -9.26
C ASP A 154 2.73 17.74 -7.82
N GLY A 155 1.94 18.44 -7.00
CA GLY A 155 2.23 18.66 -5.58
C GLY A 155 2.21 17.36 -4.76
N LEU A 156 1.21 16.50 -5.00
CA LEU A 156 1.08 15.23 -4.29
C LEU A 156 2.24 14.28 -4.63
N ILE A 157 2.54 14.13 -5.92
CA ILE A 157 3.62 13.25 -6.42
C ILE A 157 4.99 13.67 -5.87
N SER A 158 5.29 14.97 -5.80
CA SER A 158 6.51 15.45 -5.18
C SER A 158 6.65 15.07 -3.71
N LEU A 159 5.58 15.22 -2.93
CA LEU A 159 5.57 14.86 -1.51
C LEU A 159 5.73 13.34 -1.31
N VAL A 160 5.04 12.54 -2.13
CA VAL A 160 5.20 11.08 -2.11
C VAL A 160 6.62 10.67 -2.50
N GLY A 161 7.20 11.30 -3.52
CA GLY A 161 8.58 11.05 -3.92
C GLY A 161 9.57 11.28 -2.77
N ARG A 162 9.37 12.38 -2.03
CA ARG A 162 10.20 12.74 -0.87
C ARG A 162 10.07 11.76 0.30
N VAL A 163 8.89 11.19 0.52
CA VAL A 163 8.65 10.25 1.64
C VAL A 163 8.98 8.80 1.28
N VAL A 164 8.78 8.41 0.03
CA VAL A 164 8.90 7.02 -0.42
C VAL A 164 10.23 6.79 -1.14
N LEU A 165 10.50 7.53 -2.22
CA LEU A 165 11.65 7.25 -3.09
C LEU A 165 12.96 7.75 -2.48
N THR A 166 12.97 8.91 -1.80
CA THR A 166 14.17 9.47 -1.18
C THR A 166 14.78 8.54 -0.12
N PRO A 167 14.04 7.99 0.88
CA PRO A 167 14.63 7.07 1.84
C PRO A 167 15.04 5.74 1.23
N ILE A 168 14.29 5.22 0.24
CA ILE A 168 14.67 4.00 -0.49
C ILE A 168 16.00 4.20 -1.22
N MET A 169 16.19 5.34 -1.89
CA MET A 169 17.41 5.62 -2.63
C MET A 169 18.60 5.84 -1.69
N ALA A 170 18.39 6.55 -0.57
CA ALA A 170 19.40 6.68 0.48
C ALA A 170 19.81 5.30 1.04
N HIS A 171 18.84 4.43 1.35
CA HIS A 171 19.09 3.07 1.84
C HIS A 171 19.89 2.24 0.85
N ASN A 172 19.46 2.17 -0.41
CA ASN A 172 20.18 1.43 -1.44
C ASN A 172 21.61 1.96 -1.62
N LEU A 173 21.84 3.27 -1.47
CA LEU A 173 23.17 3.87 -1.55
C LEU A 173 24.08 3.42 -0.40
N THR A 174 23.53 3.17 0.80
CA THR A 174 24.32 2.69 1.94
C THR A 174 24.97 1.33 1.70
N PHE A 175 24.48 0.51 0.77
CA PHE A 175 25.13 -0.76 0.46
C PHE A 175 26.51 -0.57 -0.17
N LEU A 176 26.74 0.54 -0.88
CA LEU A 176 28.05 0.88 -1.43
C LEU A 176 29.10 1.12 -0.34
N LEU A 177 28.72 1.48 0.89
CA LEU A 177 29.66 1.62 2.02
C LEU A 177 30.51 0.35 2.22
N ARG A 178 29.93 -0.81 1.91
CA ARG A 178 30.58 -2.12 2.06
C ARG A 178 31.03 -2.69 0.73
N SER A 179 30.18 -2.63 -0.30
CA SER A 179 30.49 -3.26 -1.58
C SER A 179 31.53 -2.48 -2.37
N ASP A 180 31.48 -1.14 -2.33
CA ASP A 180 32.30 -0.25 -3.16
C ASP A 180 32.58 1.09 -2.46
N PRO A 181 33.39 1.09 -1.37
CA PRO A 181 33.59 2.28 -0.53
C PRO A 181 34.15 3.49 -1.29
N SER A 182 34.97 3.25 -2.32
CA SER A 182 35.53 4.32 -3.17
C SER A 182 34.44 5.02 -3.97
N VAL A 183 33.49 4.28 -4.53
CA VAL A 183 32.33 4.83 -5.25
C VAL A 183 31.43 5.59 -4.28
N PHE A 184 31.19 5.02 -3.09
CA PHE A 184 30.40 5.67 -2.06
C PHE A 184 30.98 7.04 -1.65
N ARG A 185 32.31 7.12 -1.45
CA ARG A 185 32.98 8.40 -1.11
C ARG A 185 32.73 9.48 -2.16
N VAL A 186 32.86 9.14 -3.44
CA VAL A 186 32.60 10.10 -4.53
C VAL A 186 31.14 10.56 -4.55
N ILE A 187 30.20 9.67 -4.24
CA ILE A 187 28.77 10.01 -4.26
C ILE A 187 28.35 10.85 -3.05
N ALA A 188 28.79 10.47 -1.85
CA ALA A 188 28.17 10.92 -0.59
C ALA A 188 29.11 11.69 0.37
N VAL A 189 30.43 11.66 0.18
CA VAL A 189 31.39 12.29 1.09
C VAL A 189 31.98 13.54 0.45
N ASP A 190 31.87 14.67 1.12
CA ASP A 190 32.56 15.90 0.72
C ASP A 190 34.05 15.76 1.12
N GLY A 191 34.94 15.81 0.14
CA GLY A 191 36.38 15.55 0.35
C GLY A 191 37.26 16.70 -0.14
N ARG A 192 38.41 16.88 0.53
CA ARG A 192 39.61 17.43 -0.13
C ARG A 192 40.39 16.24 -0.68
N ALA A 193 40.65 16.20 -1.98
CA ALA A 193 41.50 15.14 -2.54
C ALA A 193 42.99 15.40 -2.24
N ARG A 194 43.40 16.67 -2.09
CA ARG A 194 44.71 17.18 -1.60
C ARG A 194 44.57 18.58 -0.98
N ASP A 195 45.58 19.06 -0.24
CA ASP A 195 45.57 20.38 0.43
C ASP A 195 45.40 21.57 -0.54
N ASP A 196 45.67 21.36 -1.83
CA ASP A 196 45.58 22.37 -2.90
C ASP A 196 44.35 22.18 -3.81
N ASP A 197 43.56 21.12 -3.62
CA ASP A 197 42.35 20.90 -4.41
C ASP A 197 41.20 21.76 -3.88
N PRO A 198 40.45 22.47 -4.75
CA PRO A 198 39.21 23.10 -4.33
C PRO A 198 38.29 22.02 -3.73
N PRO A 199 37.52 22.31 -2.66
CA PRO A 199 36.65 21.33 -2.03
C PRO A 199 35.77 20.69 -3.10
N SER A 200 35.99 19.40 -3.39
CA SER A 200 35.16 18.67 -4.32
C SER A 200 33.88 18.34 -3.59
N LYS A 201 32.81 19.03 -3.97
CA LYS A 201 31.47 18.71 -3.49
C LYS A 201 31.14 17.28 -3.96
N SER A 202 30.68 16.43 -3.06
CA SER A 202 30.15 15.11 -3.38
C SER A 202 29.11 15.19 -4.49
N LEU A 203 28.90 14.10 -5.23
CA LEU A 203 27.90 14.08 -6.30
C LEU A 203 26.50 14.49 -5.80
N LEU A 204 26.11 14.06 -4.60
CA LEU A 204 24.86 14.49 -3.97
C LEU A 204 24.83 16.00 -3.69
N ALA A 205 25.93 16.58 -3.20
CA ALA A 205 26.04 18.03 -2.97
C ALA A 205 26.00 18.83 -4.29
N TRP A 206 26.52 18.27 -5.39
CA TRP A 206 26.42 18.86 -6.71
C TRP A 206 24.96 18.95 -7.19
N TYR A 207 24.22 17.83 -7.13
CA TYR A 207 22.79 17.82 -7.48
C TYR A 207 21.95 18.72 -6.55
N ALA A 208 22.24 18.73 -5.24
CA ALA A 208 21.58 19.59 -4.27
C ALA A 208 21.75 21.09 -4.56
N SER A 209 22.88 21.48 -5.18
CA SER A 209 23.16 22.87 -5.52
C SER A 209 22.41 23.40 -6.77
N GLY A 210 21.63 22.55 -7.43
CA GLY A 210 20.83 22.94 -8.60
C GLY A 210 21.62 23.12 -9.89
N ALA A 211 22.73 22.40 -10.03
CA ALA A 211 23.59 22.45 -11.22
C ALA A 211 22.80 22.19 -12.54
N PRO A 212 23.19 22.85 -13.65
CA PRO A 212 22.44 22.81 -14.91
C PRO A 212 22.51 21.43 -15.60
N SER A 213 21.48 21.13 -16.39
CA SER A 213 21.10 19.77 -16.84
C SER A 213 21.17 19.58 -18.35
N LYS A 214 22.00 20.32 -19.09
CA LYS A 214 22.19 20.00 -20.51
C LYS A 214 23.07 18.74 -20.62
N PRO A 215 22.75 17.77 -21.50
CA PRO A 215 23.61 16.60 -21.75
C PRO A 215 25.07 16.97 -22.06
N GLU A 216 25.28 18.13 -22.69
CA GLU A 216 26.58 18.71 -23.01
C GLU A 216 27.34 19.23 -21.77
N GLU A 217 26.63 19.68 -20.73
CA GLU A 217 27.18 20.12 -19.43
C GLU A 217 27.22 18.99 -18.38
N LEU A 218 26.42 17.93 -18.56
CA LEU A 218 26.53 16.65 -17.83
C LEU A 218 27.88 15.95 -18.12
N GLY A 219 28.50 16.24 -19.27
CA GLY A 219 29.90 15.92 -19.54
C GLY A 219 30.87 16.55 -18.51
N ALA A 220 30.52 17.70 -17.92
CA ALA A 220 31.27 18.33 -16.85
C ALA A 220 31.00 17.68 -15.48
N ALA A 221 29.82 17.10 -15.23
CA ALA A 221 29.58 16.24 -14.04
C ALA A 221 30.43 14.95 -14.09
N ARG A 222 30.64 14.39 -15.29
CA ARG A 222 31.64 13.32 -15.53
C ARG A 222 33.08 13.78 -15.32
N GLY A 223 33.34 15.08 -15.35
CA GLY A 223 34.63 15.71 -15.03
C GLY A 223 34.76 16.18 -13.57
N TYR A 224 33.65 16.36 -12.85
CA TYR A 224 33.60 16.81 -11.45
C TYR A 224 34.10 15.71 -10.50
N ALA A 225 33.77 14.47 -10.84
CA ALA A 225 34.45 13.29 -10.34
C ALA A 225 35.48 12.86 -11.39
N LYS A 226 36.67 13.47 -11.38
CA LYS A 226 37.88 12.77 -11.84
C LYS A 226 38.55 12.11 -10.62
N PRO A 227 38.03 11.00 -10.09
CA PRO A 227 38.86 10.18 -9.24
C PRO A 227 39.79 9.45 -10.20
N THR A 228 40.98 9.98 -10.41
CA THR A 228 42.10 9.25 -11.02
C THR A 228 42.43 7.93 -10.28
N SER A 229 41.72 7.64 -9.17
CA SER A 229 41.80 6.47 -8.31
C SER A 229 40.68 5.42 -8.47
N LEU A 230 39.63 5.63 -9.27
CA LEU A 230 38.61 4.58 -9.48
C LEU A 230 39.00 3.64 -10.63
N SER A 231 38.83 2.34 -10.41
CA SER A 231 38.92 1.31 -11.45
C SER A 231 37.79 1.43 -12.48
N THR A 232 37.94 0.78 -13.64
CA THR A 232 36.90 0.75 -14.69
C THR A 232 35.54 0.24 -14.17
N SER A 233 35.55 -0.76 -13.29
CA SER A 233 34.34 -1.33 -12.68
C SER A 233 33.66 -0.35 -11.73
N GLU A 234 34.45 0.36 -10.90
CA GLU A 234 33.93 1.39 -9.99
C GLU A 234 33.38 2.60 -10.75
N MET A 235 34.04 3.00 -11.84
CA MET A 235 33.54 4.05 -12.73
C MET A 235 32.21 3.67 -13.39
N GLU A 236 32.05 2.41 -13.82
CA GLU A 236 30.77 1.93 -14.36
C GLU A 236 29.66 1.99 -13.30
N LYS A 237 29.95 1.57 -12.06
CA LYS A 237 28.99 1.68 -10.93
C LYS A 237 28.60 3.13 -10.65
N LEU A 238 29.57 4.04 -10.62
CA LEU A 238 29.32 5.48 -10.43
C LEU A 238 28.41 6.04 -11.54
N GLN A 239 28.67 5.70 -12.81
CA GLN A 239 27.86 6.14 -13.94
C GLN A 239 26.42 5.62 -13.87
N ARG A 240 26.23 4.37 -13.45
CA ARG A 240 24.90 3.80 -13.22
C ARG A 240 24.13 4.60 -12.16
N TRP A 241 24.77 4.95 -11.04
CA TRP A 241 24.17 5.79 -10.00
C TRP A 241 23.85 7.21 -10.49
N GLN A 242 24.76 7.83 -11.24
CA GLN A 242 24.52 9.12 -11.89
C GLN A 242 23.27 9.07 -12.78
N LEU A 243 23.14 8.02 -13.61
CA LEU A 243 21.97 7.85 -14.47
C LEU A 243 20.66 7.76 -13.68
N LEU A 244 20.67 7.10 -12.51
CA LEU A 244 19.50 7.04 -11.63
C LEU A 244 19.16 8.41 -11.03
N PHE A 245 20.16 9.20 -10.66
CA PHE A 245 19.98 10.57 -10.17
C PHE A 245 19.46 11.51 -11.26
N ASP A 246 19.98 11.39 -12.49
CA ASP A 246 19.47 12.13 -13.64
C ASP A 246 18.02 11.77 -13.93
N ALA A 247 17.64 10.50 -13.79
CA ALA A 247 16.26 10.06 -13.92
C ALA A 247 15.36 10.69 -12.86
N LEU A 248 15.82 10.80 -11.59
CA LEU A 248 15.05 11.47 -10.54
C LEU A 248 14.73 12.92 -10.94
N ILE A 249 15.71 13.67 -11.44
CA ILE A 249 15.49 15.05 -11.91
C ILE A 249 14.56 15.09 -13.11
N HIS A 250 14.77 14.18 -14.08
CA HIS A 250 14.00 14.15 -15.31
C HIS A 250 12.51 13.91 -15.08
N PHE A 251 12.17 13.01 -14.15
CA PHE A 251 10.80 12.65 -13.85
C PHE A 251 10.16 13.50 -12.74
N HIS A 252 10.93 14.30 -12.01
CA HIS A 252 10.37 15.15 -10.96
C HIS A 252 9.50 16.26 -11.56
N PRO A 253 8.26 16.47 -11.09
CA PRO A 253 7.37 17.48 -11.66
C PRO A 253 7.89 18.92 -11.40
N VAL A 254 8.59 19.13 -10.28
CA VAL A 254 9.14 20.44 -9.89
C VAL A 254 10.64 20.31 -9.61
N ARG A 255 11.50 20.89 -10.46
CA ARG A 255 12.96 20.71 -10.36
C ARG A 255 13.57 21.16 -9.03
N SER A 256 13.13 22.29 -8.47
CA SER A 256 13.66 22.78 -7.18
C SER A 256 13.45 21.76 -6.06
N GLN A 257 12.29 21.11 -6.04
CA GLN A 257 11.98 20.05 -5.07
C GLN A 257 12.80 18.78 -5.30
N ALA A 258 13.21 18.47 -6.54
CA ALA A 258 14.16 17.40 -6.81
C ALA A 258 15.54 17.69 -6.15
N ASN A 259 16.02 18.93 -6.25
CA ASN A 259 17.28 19.34 -5.62
C ASN A 259 17.20 19.25 -4.07
N GLU A 260 16.06 19.62 -3.49
CA GLU A 260 15.79 19.44 -2.06
C GLU A 260 15.82 17.96 -1.65
N GLN A 261 15.31 17.05 -2.50
CA GLN A 261 15.41 15.60 -2.25
C GLN A 261 16.87 15.14 -2.22
N PHE A 262 17.76 15.64 -3.09
CA PHE A 262 19.20 15.33 -3.03
C PHE A 262 19.85 15.81 -1.75
N THR A 263 19.44 16.98 -1.24
CA THR A 263 19.87 17.46 0.08
C THR A 263 19.46 16.47 1.17
N LEU A 264 18.20 16.02 1.15
CA LEU A 264 17.69 15.05 2.12
C LEU A 264 18.35 13.67 2.00
N ILE A 265 18.62 13.19 0.78
CA ILE A 265 19.35 11.92 0.58
C ILE A 265 20.74 12.02 1.23
N ARG A 266 21.44 13.13 1.00
CA ARG A 266 22.75 13.37 1.62
C ARG A 266 22.66 13.34 3.15
N GLU A 267 21.72 14.08 3.74
CA GLU A 267 21.50 14.07 5.19
C GLU A 267 21.22 12.68 5.75
N LEU A 268 20.29 11.93 5.14
CA LEU A 268 19.92 10.59 5.59
C LEU A 268 21.11 9.60 5.54
N VAL A 269 21.93 9.73 4.50
CA VAL A 269 23.12 8.90 4.32
C VAL A 269 24.20 9.29 5.34
N THR A 270 24.46 10.57 5.54
CA THR A 270 25.40 11.07 6.55
C THR A 270 25.02 10.60 7.96
N GLU A 271 23.77 10.79 8.37
CA GLU A 271 23.26 10.32 9.67
C GLU A 271 23.43 8.81 9.85
N TYR A 272 23.16 8.04 8.79
CA TYR A 272 23.32 6.59 8.83
C TYR A 272 24.79 6.17 8.95
N VAL A 273 25.71 6.86 8.27
CA VAL A 273 27.15 6.60 8.39
C VAL A 273 27.67 6.94 9.78
N GLU A 274 27.20 8.02 10.38
CA GLU A 274 27.57 8.43 11.73
C GLU A 274 27.04 7.44 12.78
N ASN A 275 25.75 7.12 12.74
CA ASN A 275 25.16 6.13 13.65
C ASN A 275 23.90 5.49 13.05
N PRO A 276 24.02 4.26 12.49
CA PRO A 276 22.89 3.56 11.89
C PRO A 276 21.69 3.40 12.84
N ALA A 277 21.94 3.11 14.11
CA ALA A 277 20.91 2.69 15.07
C ALA A 277 19.92 3.81 15.43
N ILE A 278 20.35 5.07 15.36
CA ILE A 278 19.54 6.25 15.68
C ILE A 278 19.20 7.10 14.45
N SER A 279 19.70 6.73 13.27
CA SER A 279 19.48 7.49 12.03
C SER A 279 18.00 7.56 11.63
N ARG A 280 17.58 8.69 11.04
CA ARG A 280 16.22 8.81 10.46
C ARG A 280 15.97 7.79 9.36
N LEU A 281 17.03 7.39 8.65
CA LEU A 281 16.97 6.37 7.61
C LEU A 281 16.56 5.01 8.17
N TRP A 282 17.16 4.55 9.27
CA TRP A 282 16.80 3.29 9.93
C TRP A 282 15.35 3.27 10.42
N SER A 283 14.91 4.37 11.03
CA SER A 283 13.50 4.57 11.42
C SER A 283 12.55 4.52 10.20
N SER A 284 12.97 5.09 9.06
CA SER A 284 12.17 5.09 7.83
C SER A 284 12.10 3.73 7.14
N LEU A 285 13.14 2.92 7.28
CA LEU A 285 13.21 1.57 6.70
C LEU A 285 12.38 0.54 7.47
N ALA A 286 12.21 0.74 8.79
CA ALA A 286 11.24 0.00 9.58
C ALA A 286 9.83 0.01 8.95
N ASP A 287 9.46 1.14 8.33
CA ASP A 287 8.15 1.34 7.73
C ASP A 287 8.06 0.75 6.31
N LEU A 288 9.13 0.87 5.52
CA LEU A 288 9.21 0.40 4.13
C LEU A 288 9.34 -1.12 4.00
N ALA A 289 10.06 -1.77 4.92
CA ALA A 289 10.42 -3.18 4.78
C ALA A 289 9.40 -4.18 5.35
N SER A 290 8.21 -3.71 5.76
CA SER A 290 7.18 -4.62 6.28
C SER A 290 6.49 -5.45 5.18
N GLY A 291 6.69 -5.15 3.88
CA GLY A 291 6.22 -6.00 2.76
C GLY A 291 4.70 -6.26 2.77
N ASP A 292 3.98 -5.41 3.48
CA ASP A 292 2.61 -5.57 3.93
C ASP A 292 1.85 -4.33 3.46
N LEU A 293 0.55 -4.46 3.17
CA LEU A 293 -0.35 -3.32 2.85
C LEU A 293 -0.26 -2.20 3.90
N SER A 294 0.15 -2.64 5.07
CA SER A 294 0.42 -1.97 6.30
C SER A 294 1.67 -1.05 6.26
N ALA A 295 2.60 -1.23 5.33
CA ALA A 295 3.73 -0.34 5.01
C ALA A 295 3.24 0.95 4.31
N ASP A 296 2.48 0.78 3.23
CA ASP A 296 1.92 1.89 2.44
C ASP A 296 1.05 2.80 3.29
N GLU A 297 0.27 2.19 4.19
CA GLU A 297 -0.50 2.90 5.20
C GLU A 297 0.37 3.87 6.01
N MET A 298 1.53 3.43 6.50
CA MET A 298 2.43 4.28 7.29
C MET A 298 3.05 5.40 6.45
N LEU A 299 3.36 5.12 5.19
CA LEU A 299 3.92 6.10 4.25
C LEU A 299 2.90 7.20 3.90
N VAL A 300 1.62 6.86 3.71
CA VAL A 300 0.53 7.83 3.51
C VAL A 300 0.50 8.84 4.66
N ALA A 301 0.58 8.41 5.91
CA ALA A 301 0.61 9.34 7.04
C ALA A 301 1.86 10.24 7.05
N LYS A 302 3.02 9.71 6.69
CA LYS A 302 4.27 10.50 6.65
C LYS A 302 4.15 11.63 5.64
N VAL A 303 3.54 11.36 4.48
CA VAL A 303 3.27 12.39 3.46
C VAL A 303 2.37 13.47 4.01
N ILE A 304 1.28 13.11 4.70
CA ILE A 304 0.35 14.09 5.28
C ILE A 304 1.04 14.97 6.32
N GLN A 305 1.93 14.40 7.13
CA GLN A 305 2.68 15.14 8.15
C GLN A 305 3.73 16.09 7.57
N GLN A 306 4.33 15.76 6.42
CA GLN A 306 5.36 16.60 5.81
C GLN A 306 4.83 17.95 5.32
N ASP A 307 3.58 18.01 4.87
CA ASP A 307 2.97 19.26 4.39
C ASP A 307 1.56 19.45 4.97
N GLU A 308 1.52 19.61 6.29
CA GLU A 308 0.26 19.80 6.99
C GLU A 308 -0.53 21.01 6.47
N LEU A 309 0.11 22.03 5.90
CA LEU A 309 -0.57 23.22 5.41
C LEU A 309 -1.38 22.92 4.15
N THR A 310 -0.80 22.21 3.18
CA THR A 310 -1.51 21.79 1.96
C THR A 310 -2.69 20.87 2.28
N PHE A 311 -2.50 19.95 3.23
CA PHE A 311 -3.57 19.03 3.66
C PHE A 311 -4.57 19.65 4.67
N LYS A 312 -4.25 20.78 5.31
CA LYS A 312 -5.19 21.58 6.14
C LYS A 312 -6.08 22.51 5.31
N LYS A 313 -5.56 23.02 4.17
CA LYS A 313 -6.27 23.96 3.27
C LYS A 313 -7.34 23.29 2.42
N THR A 314 -7.17 22.01 2.10
CA THR A 314 -8.27 21.22 1.54
C THR A 314 -9.35 21.11 2.61
N GLU A 315 -10.50 21.75 2.38
CA GLU A 315 -11.64 21.82 3.32
C GLU A 315 -11.73 20.55 4.16
N GLN A 316 -11.76 20.73 5.49
CA GLN A 316 -11.71 19.70 6.53
C GLN A 316 -12.72 18.56 6.30
N LEU A 317 -12.43 17.68 5.35
CA LEU A 317 -13.20 16.49 5.08
C LEU A 317 -12.89 15.52 6.23
N PRO A 318 -13.87 14.83 6.81
CA PRO A 318 -13.64 13.90 7.92
C PRO A 318 -12.70 12.78 7.54
N LEU A 319 -12.77 12.37 6.27
CA LEU A 319 -11.82 11.45 5.65
C LEU A 319 -10.37 11.89 5.80
N VAL A 320 -10.08 13.19 5.79
CA VAL A 320 -8.73 13.72 6.01
C VAL A 320 -8.31 13.52 7.47
N ASN A 321 -9.19 13.81 8.43
CA ASN A 321 -8.91 13.61 9.85
C ASN A 321 -8.83 12.13 10.24
N CYS A 322 -9.56 11.23 9.58
CA CYS A 322 -9.44 9.80 9.86
C CYS A 322 -8.46 9.04 8.97
N ALA A 323 -8.11 9.52 7.78
CA ALA A 323 -6.90 9.10 7.08
C ALA A 323 -5.68 9.44 7.93
N ARG A 324 -5.61 10.66 8.46
CA ARG A 324 -4.65 10.98 9.55
C ARG A 324 -4.77 9.98 10.71
N ALA A 325 -5.98 9.46 10.98
CA ALA A 325 -6.28 8.46 12.00
C ALA A 325 -6.08 6.96 11.67
N LYS A 326 -5.65 6.56 10.48
CA LYS A 326 -5.61 5.13 10.10
C LYS A 326 -4.21 4.56 9.98
N PHE A 327 -3.20 5.38 10.14
CA PHE A 327 -1.92 5.15 9.50
C PHE A 327 -0.77 5.43 10.48
N GLY A 328 -0.12 4.37 10.99
CA GLY A 328 1.24 4.32 11.54
C GLY A 328 1.66 5.29 12.65
N LEU A 329 1.52 6.58 12.37
CA LEU A 329 2.05 7.75 13.04
C LEU A 329 1.04 8.41 13.99
N LEU A 330 -0.03 7.72 14.36
CA LEU A 330 -1.05 8.34 15.19
C LEU A 330 -0.62 8.71 16.61
N ARG A 331 0.48 8.11 17.10
CA ARG A 331 1.11 8.64 18.31
C ARG A 331 1.55 10.10 18.12
N PHE A 332 2.00 10.47 16.93
CA PHE A 332 2.45 11.82 16.61
C PHE A 332 1.30 12.73 16.16
N ALA A 333 0.38 12.23 15.33
CA ALA A 333 -0.71 13.05 14.77
C ALA A 333 -1.87 13.32 15.75
N PHE A 334 -2.14 12.43 16.71
CA PHE A 334 -3.05 12.68 17.82
C PHE A 334 -2.35 12.98 19.15
N LYS A 335 -1.01 13.08 19.15
CA LYS A 335 -0.19 13.22 20.37
C LYS A 335 -0.39 12.06 21.36
N MET A 336 -0.73 10.86 20.87
CA MET A 336 -1.01 9.64 21.64
C MET A 336 0.26 8.82 21.98
N GLU A 337 1.43 9.45 22.09
CA GLU A 337 2.71 8.77 22.43
C GLU A 337 2.67 8.15 23.82
N ALA A 338 2.13 8.88 24.79
CA ALA A 338 1.98 8.41 26.15
C ALA A 338 1.04 7.19 26.21
N GLU A 339 -0.06 7.23 25.49
CA GLU A 339 -1.06 6.16 25.42
C GLU A 339 -0.54 4.93 24.69
N ALA A 340 0.22 5.11 23.61
CA ALA A 340 0.88 4.00 22.91
C ALA A 340 1.92 3.31 23.80
N GLU A 341 2.71 4.11 24.53
CA GLU A 341 3.69 3.61 25.48
C GLU A 341 3.03 2.92 26.69
N MET A 342 1.89 3.46 27.16
CA MET A 342 1.06 2.84 28.18
C MET A 342 0.53 1.49 27.70
N LEU A 343 -0.02 1.41 26.48
CA LEU A 343 -0.52 0.15 25.90
C LEU A 343 0.60 -0.90 25.74
N ARG A 344 1.84 -0.46 25.57
CA ARG A 344 3.02 -1.34 25.50
C ARG A 344 3.48 -1.83 26.88
N LYS A 345 3.53 -0.95 27.88
CA LYS A 345 4.08 -1.24 29.22
C LYS A 345 3.04 -1.80 30.20
N ASN A 346 1.81 -1.31 30.15
CA ASN A 346 0.69 -1.68 31.01
C ASN A 346 -0.61 -1.75 30.17
N PRO A 347 -0.81 -2.84 29.41
CA PRO A 347 -1.97 -2.98 28.54
C PRO A 347 -3.30 -2.83 29.29
N ASP A 348 -3.48 -3.46 30.45
CA ASP A 348 -4.74 -3.39 31.21
C ASP A 348 -5.08 -1.96 31.63
N GLY A 349 -4.10 -1.21 32.16
CA GLY A 349 -4.30 0.20 32.52
C GLY A 349 -4.59 1.11 31.32
N ALA A 350 -4.01 0.80 30.15
CA ALA A 350 -4.33 1.50 28.91
C ALA A 350 -5.77 1.23 28.45
N LEU A 351 -6.23 -0.02 28.54
CA LEU A 351 -7.60 -0.39 28.22
C LEU A 351 -8.61 0.26 29.17
N ASP A 352 -8.31 0.35 30.47
CA ASP A 352 -9.13 1.07 31.44
C ASP A 352 -9.20 2.58 31.13
N THR A 353 -8.11 3.16 30.62
CA THR A 353 -8.06 4.57 30.21
C THR A 353 -8.93 4.81 28.97
N ALA A 354 -8.85 3.91 27.98
CA ALA A 354 -9.70 3.97 26.80
C ALA A 354 -11.20 3.88 27.18
N GLU A 355 -11.53 2.98 28.12
CA GLU A 355 -12.89 2.83 28.64
C GLU A 355 -13.43 4.11 29.28
N LYS A 356 -12.64 4.76 30.14
CA LYS A 356 -13.01 6.06 30.75
C LYS A 356 -13.26 7.16 29.71
N VAL A 357 -12.47 7.18 28.62
CA VAL A 357 -12.66 8.15 27.52
C VAL A 357 -13.97 7.91 26.79
N ILE A 358 -14.35 6.65 26.56
CA ILE A 358 -15.62 6.28 25.93
C ILE A 358 -16.79 6.69 26.84
N ASP A 359 -16.72 6.36 28.12
CA ASP A 359 -17.79 6.64 29.07
C ASP A 359 -18.00 8.15 29.26
N ALA A 360 -16.90 8.91 29.32
CA ALA A 360 -16.95 10.37 29.33
C ALA A 360 -17.65 10.93 28.08
N HIS A 361 -17.35 10.41 26.87
CA HIS A 361 -18.02 10.84 25.64
C HIS A 361 -19.50 10.48 25.62
N LYS A 362 -19.87 9.30 26.13
CA LYS A 362 -21.27 8.87 26.20
C LYS A 362 -22.10 9.70 27.16
N ALA A 363 -21.52 10.18 28.26
CA ALA A 363 -22.19 10.98 29.28
C ALA A 363 -22.60 12.40 28.82
N TYR A 364 -22.05 12.91 27.72
CA TYR A 364 -22.45 14.23 27.20
C TYR A 364 -23.81 14.19 26.50
N PRO A 365 -24.77 15.05 26.90
CA PRO A 365 -26.13 15.03 26.36
C PRO A 365 -26.30 15.76 25.01
N TYR A 366 -25.33 16.56 24.57
CA TYR A 366 -25.44 17.36 23.34
C TYR A 366 -24.42 16.94 22.26
N PRO A 367 -24.86 16.63 21.02
CA PRO A 367 -24.00 16.09 19.97
C PRO A 367 -22.96 17.09 19.41
N ASP A 368 -23.15 18.39 19.62
CA ASP A 368 -22.24 19.45 19.15
C ASP A 368 -20.92 19.57 19.94
N HIS A 369 -20.75 18.77 21.01
CA HIS A 369 -19.48 18.67 21.75
C HIS A 369 -18.46 17.71 21.15
N THR A 370 -18.78 17.00 20.06
CA THR A 370 -17.78 16.21 19.33
C THR A 370 -17.00 17.14 18.39
N ASP A 371 -16.15 17.97 18.99
CA ASP A 371 -15.22 18.83 18.28
C ASP A 371 -14.00 18.03 17.74
N HIS A 372 -13.05 18.74 17.13
CA HIS A 372 -11.87 18.11 16.55
C HIS A 372 -10.99 17.41 17.58
N ASP A 373 -10.82 17.98 18.78
CA ASP A 373 -9.94 17.44 19.81
C ASP A 373 -10.54 16.17 20.43
N GLN A 374 -11.84 16.18 20.72
CA GLN A 374 -12.54 15.01 21.25
C GLN A 374 -12.60 13.88 20.22
N ALA A 375 -12.91 14.19 18.95
CA ALA A 375 -12.88 13.22 17.86
C ALA A 375 -11.48 12.64 17.68
N SER A 376 -10.45 13.48 17.74
CA SER A 376 -9.05 13.07 17.64
C SER A 376 -8.65 12.09 18.75
N LYS A 377 -9.03 12.37 20.00
CA LYS A 377 -8.77 11.49 21.14
C LYS A 377 -9.45 10.13 20.99
N LEU A 378 -10.73 10.11 20.58
CA LEU A 378 -11.49 8.88 20.37
C LEU A 378 -10.90 8.07 19.21
N PHE A 379 -10.76 8.66 18.02
CA PHE A 379 -10.16 7.96 16.87
C PHE A 379 -8.71 7.53 17.14
N GLY A 380 -7.98 8.23 18.01
CA GLY A 380 -6.63 7.84 18.42
C GLY A 380 -6.59 6.56 19.24
N TRP A 381 -7.48 6.44 20.22
CA TRP A 381 -7.67 5.16 20.92
C TRP A 381 -8.17 4.08 19.96
N ALA A 382 -9.11 4.41 19.07
CA ALA A 382 -9.64 3.46 18.10
C ALA A 382 -8.52 2.81 17.27
N TYR A 383 -7.57 3.62 16.82
CA TYR A 383 -6.39 3.13 16.11
C TYR A 383 -5.47 2.27 16.98
N LEU A 384 -5.09 2.74 18.18
CA LEU A 384 -4.18 1.97 19.03
C LEU A 384 -4.75 0.57 19.32
N LEU A 385 -6.07 0.49 19.54
CA LEU A 385 -6.77 -0.77 19.72
C LEU A 385 -6.85 -1.58 18.41
N SER A 386 -7.13 -0.96 17.26
CA SER A 386 -7.19 -1.67 15.97
C SER A 386 -5.85 -2.31 15.59
N ARG A 387 -4.74 -1.68 15.98
CA ARG A 387 -3.37 -2.24 15.82
C ARG A 387 -3.14 -3.48 16.64
N ARG A 388 -3.66 -3.49 17.86
CA ARG A 388 -3.49 -4.60 18.81
C ARG A 388 -4.19 -5.86 18.32
N ILE A 389 -5.35 -5.69 17.70
CA ILE A 389 -6.20 -6.80 17.26
C ILE A 389 -5.95 -7.25 15.81
N LEU A 390 -5.05 -6.58 15.08
CA LEU A 390 -4.71 -6.92 13.70
C LEU A 390 -3.65 -8.04 13.65
N LEU A 391 -3.98 -9.14 12.97
CA LEU A 391 -3.06 -10.26 12.78
C LEU A 391 -1.83 -9.83 11.96
N GLY A 392 -0.64 -10.30 12.38
CA GLY A 392 0.61 -10.08 11.67
C GLY A 392 1.40 -8.81 12.03
N ARG A 393 0.96 -8.01 13.02
CA ARG A 393 1.70 -6.82 13.50
C ARG A 393 2.24 -6.91 14.94
N MET A 394 1.95 -7.97 15.67
CA MET A 394 2.37 -8.13 17.07
C MET A 394 3.73 -8.84 17.23
N VAL A 395 4.74 -8.01 17.51
CA VAL A 395 5.98 -8.14 18.31
C VAL A 395 6.82 -9.43 18.22
N LYS A 396 8.06 -9.24 17.74
CA LYS A 396 9.22 -10.13 17.92
C LYS A 396 9.21 -10.80 19.31
N GLY A 397 9.17 -12.13 19.34
CA GLY A 397 9.34 -12.91 20.56
C GLY A 397 8.11 -13.68 21.04
N ASN A 398 7.04 -13.79 20.24
CA ASN A 398 6.01 -14.80 20.48
C ASN A 398 6.11 -15.88 19.39
N PRO A 399 6.90 -16.97 19.59
CA PRO A 399 7.17 -18.00 18.57
C PRO A 399 5.93 -18.77 18.14
N ALA A 400 4.79 -18.50 18.77
CA ALA A 400 3.51 -18.99 18.40
C ALA A 400 2.49 -17.87 18.68
N HIS A 401 1.69 -17.48 17.69
CA HIS A 401 0.26 -17.51 18.00
C HIS A 401 0.00 -18.97 18.40
N GLY A 402 0.10 -19.26 19.71
CA GLY A 402 -0.13 -20.57 20.34
C GLY A 402 -1.56 -21.07 20.18
N LEU A 403 -2.26 -20.64 19.14
CA LEU A 403 -3.30 -21.41 18.49
C LEU A 403 -2.60 -22.54 17.72
N SER A 404 -1.90 -23.41 18.46
CA SER A 404 -1.69 -24.79 18.07
C SER A 404 -3.04 -25.38 17.67
N ALA A 405 -3.05 -26.55 17.03
CA ALA A 405 -4.30 -27.21 16.69
C ALA A 405 -5.28 -27.38 17.88
N ASP A 406 -4.81 -27.21 19.13
CA ASP A 406 -5.62 -27.19 20.35
C ASP A 406 -6.11 -25.79 20.76
N LEU A 407 -7.33 -25.47 20.32
CA LEU A 407 -8.05 -24.21 20.57
C LEU A 407 -8.56 -24.04 22.02
N LYS A 408 -8.31 -25.00 22.92
CA LYS A 408 -8.86 -25.02 24.29
C LYS A 408 -8.45 -23.80 25.15
N ASN A 409 -7.30 -23.18 24.85
CA ASN A 409 -6.77 -22.05 25.62
C ASN A 409 -6.88 -20.69 24.91
N ALA A 410 -7.54 -20.63 23.74
CA ALA A 410 -7.64 -19.40 22.93
C ALA A 410 -8.20 -18.22 23.72
N ALA A 411 -9.13 -18.49 24.65
CA ALA A 411 -9.72 -17.46 25.50
C ALA A 411 -8.76 -16.79 26.49
N VAL A 412 -7.77 -17.54 26.97
CA VAL A 412 -6.73 -17.02 27.86
C VAL A 412 -5.69 -16.25 27.03
N VAL A 413 -5.30 -16.81 25.89
CA VAL A 413 -4.27 -16.22 25.01
C VAL A 413 -4.74 -14.91 24.37
N LEU A 414 -6.02 -14.82 23.99
CA LEU A 414 -6.59 -13.68 23.27
C LEU A 414 -7.35 -12.70 24.19
N LYS A 415 -7.29 -12.86 25.51
CA LYS A 415 -8.08 -12.06 26.47
C LYS A 415 -7.91 -10.55 26.25
N LEU A 416 -6.66 -10.10 26.05
CA LEU A 416 -6.34 -8.69 25.84
C LEU A 416 -6.85 -8.20 24.49
N GLU A 417 -6.68 -8.99 23.43
CA GLU A 417 -7.12 -8.66 22.08
C GLU A 417 -8.65 -8.59 22.01
N TRP A 418 -9.36 -9.49 22.69
CA TRP A 418 -10.81 -9.44 22.81
C TRP A 418 -11.31 -8.22 23.56
N ARG A 419 -10.69 -7.87 24.71
CA ARG A 419 -11.03 -6.65 25.45
C ARG A 419 -10.77 -5.40 24.61
N ALA A 420 -9.65 -5.35 23.89
CA ALA A 420 -9.33 -4.26 22.97
C ALA A 420 -10.35 -4.16 21.82
N SER A 421 -10.80 -5.29 21.28
CA SER A 421 -11.82 -5.35 20.23
C SER A 421 -13.18 -4.82 20.71
N GLU A 422 -13.60 -5.22 21.91
CA GLU A 422 -14.83 -4.71 22.53
C GLU A 422 -14.79 -3.19 22.75
N LEU A 423 -13.69 -2.69 23.30
CA LEU A 423 -13.52 -1.25 23.54
C LEU A 423 -13.49 -0.47 22.22
N LEU A 424 -12.88 -1.03 21.17
CA LEU A 424 -12.89 -0.45 19.84
C LEU A 424 -14.31 -0.34 19.27
N ASP A 425 -15.13 -1.39 19.35
CA ASP A 425 -16.52 -1.34 18.89
C ASP A 425 -17.35 -0.33 19.70
N ARG A 426 -17.18 -0.30 21.04
CA ARG A 426 -17.84 0.67 21.93
C ARG A 426 -17.46 2.12 21.62
N LEU A 427 -16.21 2.36 21.26
CA LEU A 427 -15.71 3.68 20.90
C LEU A 427 -16.31 4.14 19.56
N LEU A 428 -16.26 3.28 18.55
CA LEU A 428 -16.84 3.61 17.24
C LEU A 428 -18.36 3.76 17.34
N GLU A 429 -19.02 2.99 18.20
CA GLU A 429 -20.42 3.18 18.55
C GLU A 429 -20.69 4.54 19.20
N SER A 430 -19.85 4.97 20.16
CA SER A 430 -20.06 6.26 20.84
C SER A 430 -20.01 7.43 19.86
N LEU A 431 -19.14 7.35 18.85
CA LEU A 431 -19.02 8.31 17.75
C LEU A 431 -20.13 8.23 16.70
N SER A 432 -20.82 7.09 16.58
CA SER A 432 -21.83 6.87 15.54
C SER A 432 -23.26 6.79 16.07
N ARG A 433 -23.52 7.36 17.26
CA ARG A 433 -24.86 7.42 17.84
C ARG A 433 -25.82 8.27 16.99
N PRO A 434 -27.15 7.98 17.00
CA PRO A 434 -28.13 8.71 16.22
C PRO A 434 -28.09 10.23 16.42
N GLU A 435 -27.81 10.69 17.64
CA GLU A 435 -27.74 12.11 17.98
C GLU A 435 -26.58 12.80 17.24
N ILE A 436 -25.45 12.12 17.06
CA ILE A 436 -24.28 12.63 16.32
C ILE A 436 -24.58 12.64 14.82
N LEU A 437 -25.23 11.60 14.29
CA LEU A 437 -25.55 11.49 12.86
C LEU A 437 -26.60 12.50 12.40
N LYS A 438 -27.45 12.98 13.31
CA LYS A 438 -28.46 14.01 13.05
C LYS A 438 -27.93 15.44 13.21
N ALA A 439 -26.71 15.62 13.70
CA ALA A 439 -26.13 16.95 13.88
C ALA A 439 -25.89 17.65 12.53
N ALA A 440 -26.15 18.95 12.44
CA ALA A 440 -25.84 19.76 11.26
C ALA A 440 -24.35 20.17 11.18
N SER A 441 -23.54 19.73 12.15
CA SER A 441 -22.15 20.12 12.37
C SER A 441 -21.14 19.09 11.85
N LYS A 442 -19.84 19.36 12.02
CA LYS A 442 -18.73 18.41 11.73
C LYS A 442 -18.85 17.08 12.50
N ALA A 443 -19.67 17.04 13.56
CA ALA A 443 -19.95 15.83 14.32
C ALA A 443 -20.59 14.71 13.46
N ARG A 444 -21.58 15.03 12.61
CA ARG A 444 -22.21 14.04 11.69
C ARG A 444 -21.19 13.36 10.78
N GLN A 445 -20.26 14.16 10.34
CA GLN A 445 -19.15 13.84 9.49
C GLN A 445 -18.17 12.84 10.16
N PHE A 446 -17.86 13.02 11.45
CA PHE A 446 -17.15 12.02 12.27
C PHE A 446 -17.99 10.77 12.52
N GLY A 447 -19.29 10.92 12.73
CA GLY A 447 -20.21 9.81 12.92
C GLY A 447 -20.25 8.87 11.72
N LEU A 448 -20.48 9.40 10.51
CA LEU A 448 -20.44 8.64 9.24
C LEU A 448 -19.13 7.89 9.05
N LEU A 449 -18.03 8.44 9.54
CA LEU A 449 -16.73 7.82 9.45
C LEU A 449 -16.60 6.67 10.44
N ALA A 450 -16.98 6.89 11.69
CA ALA A 450 -17.03 5.85 12.70
C ALA A 450 -17.92 4.67 12.27
N ILE A 451 -19.04 4.93 11.57
CA ILE A 451 -19.86 3.88 10.92
C ILE A 451 -19.00 2.99 10.02
N ARG A 452 -18.24 3.61 9.10
CA ARG A 452 -17.41 2.89 8.12
C ARG A 452 -16.33 2.06 8.81
N TYR A 453 -15.66 2.63 9.81
CA TYR A 453 -14.66 1.90 10.59
C TYR A 453 -15.27 0.75 11.38
N ARG A 454 -16.45 0.95 11.97
CA ARG A 454 -17.15 -0.09 12.73
C ARG A 454 -17.55 -1.24 11.82
N ALA A 455 -18.03 -0.93 10.62
CA ALA A 455 -18.34 -1.93 9.61
C ALA A 455 -17.08 -2.66 9.12
N GLY A 456 -15.98 -1.93 8.90
CA GLY A 456 -14.67 -2.48 8.57
C GLY A 456 -14.17 -3.44 9.66
N LEU A 457 -14.20 -3.01 10.92
CA LEU A 457 -13.87 -3.81 12.10
C LEU A 457 -14.67 -5.12 12.08
N ARG A 458 -16.00 -5.01 12.12
CA ARG A 458 -16.91 -6.15 12.24
C ARG A 458 -16.84 -7.12 11.06
N SER A 459 -16.30 -6.73 9.90
CA SER A 459 -16.27 -7.58 8.71
C SER A 459 -14.89 -8.12 8.35
N ASN A 460 -13.81 -7.45 8.74
CA ASN A 460 -12.48 -7.79 8.25
C ASN A 460 -12.04 -9.18 8.76
N PRO A 461 -11.65 -10.11 7.88
CA PRO A 461 -11.19 -11.42 8.31
C PRO A 461 -9.85 -11.40 9.04
N ARG A 462 -9.12 -10.27 9.07
CA ARG A 462 -7.80 -10.17 9.73
C ARG A 462 -7.85 -9.71 11.19
N PHE A 463 -9.01 -9.23 11.64
CA PHE A 463 -9.15 -8.71 13.01
C PHE A 463 -9.57 -9.81 13.97
N ILE A 464 -8.93 -9.83 15.14
CA ILE A 464 -9.32 -10.65 16.28
C ILE A 464 -10.51 -9.96 16.96
N ILE A 465 -11.67 -10.61 16.93
CA ILE A 465 -12.92 -10.08 17.49
C ILE A 465 -13.56 -11.15 18.36
N ASP A 466 -13.99 -10.74 19.56
CA ASP A 466 -14.87 -11.58 20.38
C ASP A 466 -16.27 -11.53 19.81
N VAL A 467 -16.69 -12.64 19.20
CA VAL A 467 -18.05 -12.79 18.64
C VAL A 467 -19.08 -13.21 19.70
N ARG A 468 -18.70 -13.25 21.00
CA ARG A 468 -19.58 -13.54 22.16
C ARG A 468 -20.47 -14.78 21.94
N GLY A 469 -19.92 -15.82 21.31
CA GLY A 469 -20.63 -17.06 21.01
C GLY A 469 -21.61 -17.00 19.83
N LYS A 470 -21.81 -15.83 19.18
CA LYS A 470 -22.53 -15.72 17.91
C LYS A 470 -21.59 -16.04 16.74
N PRO A 471 -22.11 -16.49 15.58
CA PRO A 471 -21.34 -16.52 14.34
C PRO A 471 -20.83 -15.12 13.99
N GLY A 472 -19.59 -15.01 13.49
CA GLY A 472 -19.05 -13.74 13.01
C GLY A 472 -19.91 -13.08 11.93
N THR A 473 -20.66 -13.87 11.16
CA THR A 473 -21.59 -13.43 10.11
C THR A 473 -22.74 -12.60 10.67
N SER A 474 -23.25 -12.90 11.87
CA SER A 474 -24.32 -12.12 12.50
C SER A 474 -23.90 -10.67 12.77
N TYR A 475 -22.64 -10.44 13.17
CA TYR A 475 -22.11 -9.07 13.36
C TYR A 475 -22.01 -8.29 12.05
N ILE A 476 -21.75 -8.99 10.95
CA ILE A 476 -21.65 -8.40 9.61
C ILE A 476 -23.04 -8.07 9.09
N GLU A 477 -24.01 -8.96 9.28
CA GLU A 477 -25.41 -8.76 8.93
C GLU A 477 -26.03 -7.56 9.66
N GLU A 478 -25.77 -7.44 10.97
CA GLU A 478 -26.17 -6.26 11.74
C GLU A 478 -25.59 -4.97 11.15
N ALA A 479 -24.31 -4.98 10.76
CA ALA A 479 -23.66 -3.84 10.12
C ALA A 479 -24.29 -3.53 8.75
N ILE A 480 -24.54 -4.53 7.91
CA ILE A 480 -25.19 -4.36 6.60
C ILE A 480 -26.60 -3.80 6.77
N ALA A 481 -27.40 -4.34 7.69
CA ALA A 481 -28.76 -3.90 7.93
C ALA A 481 -28.80 -2.44 8.41
N TRP A 482 -27.85 -2.05 9.25
CA TRP A 482 -27.74 -0.67 9.72
C TRP A 482 -27.32 0.30 8.61
N LEU A 483 -26.36 -0.10 7.76
CA LEU A 483 -25.91 0.69 6.61
C LEU A 483 -26.97 0.91 5.54
N LYS A 484 -28.01 0.06 5.52
CA LYS A 484 -29.16 0.19 4.61
C LYS A 484 -30.25 1.15 5.13
N LYS A 485 -30.10 1.74 6.33
CA LYS A 485 -31.05 2.73 6.87
C LYS A 485 -30.79 4.12 6.29
N ASP A 486 -31.83 4.96 6.26
CA ASP A 486 -31.79 6.30 5.63
C ASP A 486 -30.68 7.22 6.17
N ASP A 487 -30.33 7.11 7.45
CA ASP A 487 -29.25 7.92 8.07
C ASP A 487 -27.84 7.57 7.55
N ALA A 488 -27.67 6.46 6.81
CA ALA A 488 -26.42 5.94 6.29
C ALA A 488 -26.28 6.03 4.76
N LEU A 489 -27.20 6.74 4.07
CA LEU A 489 -27.23 6.89 2.60
C LEU A 489 -25.95 7.50 1.99
N ASP A 490 -25.14 8.21 2.79
CA ASP A 490 -23.88 8.84 2.38
C ASP A 490 -22.67 7.89 2.41
N ILE A 491 -22.91 6.56 2.46
CA ILE A 491 -21.85 5.54 2.47
C ILE A 491 -21.65 4.95 1.08
N PRO A 492 -20.40 4.94 0.56
CA PRO A 492 -20.12 4.44 -0.78
C PRO A 492 -20.60 3.00 -1.00
N LYS A 493 -21.22 2.73 -2.16
CA LYS A 493 -21.71 1.39 -2.55
C LYS A 493 -20.64 0.30 -2.40
N GLY A 494 -19.41 0.61 -2.79
CA GLY A 494 -18.29 -0.32 -2.72
C GLY A 494 -18.07 -0.88 -1.32
N ILE A 495 -18.35 -0.09 -0.28
CA ILE A 495 -18.25 -0.53 1.12
C ILE A 495 -19.35 -1.54 1.45
N VAL A 496 -20.60 -1.27 1.09
CA VAL A 496 -21.72 -2.20 1.35
C VAL A 496 -21.46 -3.55 0.65
N TRP A 497 -21.02 -3.52 -0.60
CA TRP A 497 -20.67 -4.72 -1.34
C TRP A 497 -19.48 -5.48 -0.73
N MET A 498 -18.47 -4.76 -0.24
CA MET A 498 -17.32 -5.36 0.45
C MET A 498 -17.79 -6.09 1.72
N LEU A 499 -18.73 -5.53 2.47
CA LEU A 499 -19.28 -6.19 3.65
C LEU A 499 -20.08 -7.45 3.29
N MET A 500 -20.90 -7.39 2.24
CA MET A 500 -21.60 -8.57 1.73
C MET A 500 -20.62 -9.65 1.26
N ALA A 501 -19.53 -9.26 0.60
CA ALA A 501 -18.47 -10.16 0.17
C ALA A 501 -17.77 -10.84 1.36
N ARG A 502 -17.43 -10.06 2.39
CA ARG A 502 -16.84 -10.57 3.63
C ARG A 502 -17.81 -11.46 4.41
N ASN A 503 -19.11 -11.16 4.42
CA ASN A 503 -20.11 -12.03 5.03
C ASN A 503 -20.15 -13.40 4.34
N ALA A 504 -20.22 -13.40 3.01
CA ALA A 504 -20.17 -14.63 2.21
C ALA A 504 -18.86 -15.39 2.41
N LEU A 505 -17.72 -14.71 2.56
CA LEU A 505 -16.44 -15.34 2.88
C LEU A 505 -16.44 -16.03 4.26
N HIS A 506 -17.04 -15.41 5.28
CA HIS A 506 -17.19 -16.05 6.59
C HIS A 506 -18.18 -17.23 6.55
N ASN A 507 -19.28 -17.10 5.80
CA ASN A 507 -20.21 -18.20 5.56
C ASN A 507 -19.58 -19.37 4.80
N ALA A 508 -18.67 -19.07 3.84
CA ALA A 508 -17.89 -20.09 3.16
C ALA A 508 -17.07 -20.89 4.18
N TRP A 509 -16.33 -20.21 5.06
CA TRP A 509 -15.57 -20.89 6.11
C TRP A 509 -16.46 -21.78 7.00
N HIS A 510 -17.63 -21.28 7.44
CA HIS A 510 -18.59 -22.10 8.19
C HIS A 510 -19.07 -23.33 7.44
N CYS A 511 -19.18 -23.25 6.11
CA CYS A 511 -19.63 -24.33 5.26
C CYS A 511 -18.48 -25.19 4.71
N GLN A 512 -17.23 -25.05 5.18
CA GLN A 512 -16.06 -25.73 4.59
C GLN A 512 -16.18 -27.27 4.53
N ASN A 513 -16.95 -27.86 5.45
CA ASN A 513 -17.22 -29.31 5.51
C ASN A 513 -18.37 -29.77 4.60
N VAL A 514 -19.05 -28.84 3.90
CA VAL A 514 -20.14 -29.13 2.95
C VAL A 514 -19.75 -28.56 1.59
N PRO A 515 -19.06 -29.34 0.73
CA PRO A 515 -18.38 -28.84 -0.46
C PRO A 515 -19.24 -27.98 -1.39
N GLN A 516 -20.48 -28.40 -1.65
CA GLN A 516 -21.40 -27.64 -2.51
C GLN A 516 -21.74 -26.27 -1.92
N LYS A 517 -22.03 -26.21 -0.61
CA LYS A 517 -22.32 -24.93 0.07
C LYS A 517 -21.07 -24.05 0.17
N TYR A 518 -19.91 -24.65 0.39
CA TYR A 518 -18.64 -23.94 0.43
C TYR A 518 -18.36 -23.21 -0.88
N ILE A 519 -18.47 -23.91 -2.01
CA ILE A 519 -18.24 -23.34 -3.34
C ILE A 519 -19.25 -22.22 -3.64
N VAL A 520 -20.54 -22.43 -3.33
CA VAL A 520 -21.59 -21.40 -3.53
C VAL A 520 -21.28 -20.13 -2.74
N GLN A 521 -20.86 -20.24 -1.48
CA GLN A 521 -20.51 -19.08 -0.66
C GLN A 521 -19.24 -18.38 -1.16
N LEU A 522 -18.24 -19.12 -1.66
CA LEU A 522 -17.06 -18.52 -2.29
C LEU A 522 -17.42 -17.77 -3.57
N ASP A 523 -18.34 -18.31 -4.39
CA ASP A 523 -18.84 -17.63 -5.59
C ASP A 523 -19.64 -16.37 -5.24
N GLN A 524 -20.46 -16.41 -4.20
CA GLN A 524 -21.14 -15.23 -3.67
C GLN A 524 -20.14 -14.17 -3.19
N ALA A 525 -19.11 -14.58 -2.44
CA ALA A 525 -18.06 -13.66 -1.98
C ALA A 525 -17.36 -12.98 -3.16
N LEU A 526 -16.93 -13.76 -4.15
CA LEU A 526 -16.26 -13.25 -5.35
C LEU A 526 -17.17 -12.33 -6.16
N SER A 527 -18.45 -12.67 -6.30
CA SER A 527 -19.45 -11.87 -6.99
C SER A 527 -19.71 -10.52 -6.29
N HIS A 528 -19.72 -10.49 -4.96
CA HIS A 528 -19.84 -9.24 -4.22
C HIS A 528 -18.55 -8.41 -4.27
N TYR A 529 -17.37 -9.01 -4.17
CA TYR A 529 -16.12 -8.28 -4.39
C TYR A 529 -16.02 -7.72 -5.81
N ALA A 530 -16.55 -8.42 -6.81
CA ALA A 530 -16.63 -7.92 -8.18
C ALA A 530 -17.45 -6.64 -8.28
N ARG A 531 -18.57 -6.54 -7.53
CA ARG A 531 -19.38 -5.32 -7.43
C ARG A 531 -18.63 -4.19 -6.72
N THR A 532 -17.84 -4.50 -5.70
CA THR A 532 -16.94 -3.53 -5.08
C THR A 532 -15.91 -3.00 -6.08
N LEU A 533 -15.28 -3.89 -6.85
CA LEU A 533 -14.34 -3.49 -7.89
C LEU A 533 -15.01 -2.76 -9.05
N ASP A 534 -16.23 -3.12 -9.45
CA ASP A 534 -16.99 -2.39 -10.47
C ASP A 534 -17.31 -0.96 -10.03
N ALA A 535 -17.70 -0.78 -8.76
CA ALA A 535 -17.92 0.54 -8.18
C ALA A 535 -16.64 1.39 -8.17
N ILE A 536 -15.46 0.76 -8.09
CA ILE A 536 -14.15 1.42 -8.16
C ILE A 536 -13.71 1.66 -9.62
N PHE A 537 -13.99 0.71 -10.51
CA PHE A 537 -13.50 0.71 -11.89
C PHE A 537 -14.39 1.46 -12.86
N ASP A 538 -15.63 1.78 -12.46
CA ASP A 538 -16.72 2.21 -13.34
C ASP A 538 -16.81 1.33 -14.60
N SER A 539 -16.83 0.00 -14.41
CA SER A 539 -16.71 -0.93 -15.54
C SER A 539 -18.00 -1.06 -16.36
N LYS A 540 -19.07 -0.34 -15.95
CA LYS A 540 -20.42 -0.32 -16.54
C LYS A 540 -21.09 -1.70 -16.60
N VAL A 541 -20.65 -2.65 -15.78
CA VAL A 541 -21.26 -3.98 -15.71
C VAL A 541 -22.57 -3.87 -14.94
N LYS A 542 -23.70 -4.21 -15.60
CA LYS A 542 -25.02 -4.15 -14.95
C LYS A 542 -25.18 -5.29 -13.94
N PHE A 543 -25.52 -4.97 -12.70
CA PHE A 543 -25.95 -5.93 -11.69
C PHE A 543 -27.46 -5.77 -11.44
N GLU A 544 -28.20 -6.87 -11.28
CA GLU A 544 -29.68 -6.84 -11.15
C GLU A 544 -30.16 -6.22 -9.83
N GLU A 545 -29.30 -6.21 -8.81
CA GLU A 545 -29.58 -5.72 -7.44
C GLU A 545 -28.90 -4.37 -7.16
N ASP A 546 -28.94 -3.43 -8.11
CA ASP A 546 -28.33 -2.12 -7.90
C ASP A 546 -29.04 -1.37 -6.76
N ILE A 547 -28.42 -1.38 -5.59
CA ILE A 547 -28.86 -0.65 -4.40
C ILE A 547 -28.95 0.85 -4.78
N SER A 548 -30.03 1.51 -4.37
CA SER A 548 -30.43 2.90 -4.69
C SER A 548 -29.49 4.02 -4.18
N VAL A 549 -28.28 3.68 -3.77
CA VAL A 549 -27.28 4.62 -3.23
C VAL A 549 -26.55 5.33 -4.39
N LYS A 550 -25.86 6.45 -4.15
CA LYS A 550 -25.09 7.15 -5.20
C LYS A 550 -23.66 6.58 -5.32
N ASN A 551 -23.14 6.50 -6.55
CA ASN A 551 -21.70 6.30 -6.79
C ASN A 551 -21.04 7.69 -6.73
N ASP A 552 -20.65 8.13 -5.53
CA ASP A 552 -19.85 9.35 -5.42
C ASP A 552 -18.39 9.02 -5.79
N GLU A 553 -17.96 9.49 -6.96
CA GLU A 553 -16.60 9.31 -7.48
C GLU A 553 -15.54 9.76 -6.46
N GLY A 554 -14.45 8.99 -6.34
CA GLY A 554 -13.20 9.45 -5.73
C GLY A 554 -13.07 9.34 -4.21
N THR A 555 -13.95 8.62 -3.50
CA THR A 555 -13.81 8.44 -2.04
C THR A 555 -13.33 7.02 -1.69
N MET A 556 -12.01 6.85 -1.51
CA MET A 556 -11.33 5.64 -0.98
C MET A 556 -11.15 4.41 -1.89
N ASP A 557 -11.24 4.55 -3.21
CA ASP A 557 -11.07 3.43 -4.15
C ASP A 557 -9.75 2.65 -3.98
N GLY A 558 -8.63 3.36 -3.79
CA GLY A 558 -7.33 2.73 -3.54
C GLY A 558 -7.24 1.98 -2.21
N GLU A 559 -7.95 2.44 -1.18
CA GLU A 559 -7.98 1.77 0.13
C GLU A 559 -8.86 0.52 0.07
N VAL A 560 -10.08 0.63 -0.47
CA VAL A 560 -10.99 -0.51 -0.60
C VAL A 560 -10.37 -1.61 -1.47
N ALA A 561 -9.71 -1.25 -2.57
CA ALA A 561 -8.95 -2.19 -3.39
C ALA A 561 -7.84 -2.88 -2.59
N ALA A 562 -7.09 -2.13 -1.78
CA ALA A 562 -5.99 -2.64 -0.96
C ALA A 562 -6.46 -3.74 0.02
N TRP A 563 -7.67 -3.63 0.56
CA TRP A 563 -8.26 -4.68 1.40
C TRP A 563 -8.85 -5.84 0.61
N CYS A 564 -9.60 -5.55 -0.45
CA CYS A 564 -10.38 -6.53 -1.18
C CYS A 564 -9.52 -7.46 -2.03
N ILE A 565 -8.49 -6.96 -2.73
CA ILE A 565 -7.70 -7.78 -3.66
C ILE A 565 -7.04 -8.99 -2.97
N PRO A 566 -6.40 -8.86 -1.80
CA PRO A 566 -5.89 -10.01 -1.09
C PRO A 566 -6.99 -10.96 -0.58
N GLU A 567 -8.14 -10.43 -0.12
CA GLU A 567 -9.29 -11.24 0.33
C GLU A 567 -9.87 -12.06 -0.83
N MET A 568 -10.00 -11.46 -2.01
CA MET A 568 -10.40 -12.11 -3.24
C MET A 568 -9.39 -13.16 -3.69
N ALA A 569 -8.09 -12.86 -3.61
CA ALA A 569 -7.04 -13.81 -3.95
C ALA A 569 -7.08 -15.03 -3.00
N ALA A 570 -7.35 -14.82 -1.70
CA ALA A 570 -7.57 -15.88 -0.74
C ALA A 570 -8.83 -16.71 -1.06
N ALA A 571 -9.94 -16.06 -1.40
CA ALA A 571 -11.17 -16.74 -1.81
C ALA A 571 -10.98 -17.59 -3.08
N LEU A 572 -10.21 -17.10 -4.06
CA LEU A 572 -9.84 -17.86 -5.24
C LEU A 572 -8.97 -19.06 -4.90
N TRP A 573 -8.00 -18.91 -3.99
CA TRP A 573 -7.17 -20.02 -3.53
C TRP A 573 -7.97 -21.08 -2.78
N MET A 574 -8.90 -20.65 -1.93
CA MET A 574 -9.86 -21.53 -1.24
C MET A 574 -10.69 -22.32 -2.25
N LYS A 575 -11.22 -21.63 -3.27
CA LYS A 575 -12.01 -22.24 -4.34
C LYS A 575 -11.17 -23.20 -5.19
N GLU A 576 -9.93 -22.83 -5.50
CA GLU A 576 -8.96 -23.66 -6.22
C GLU A 576 -8.77 -25.02 -5.51
N ARG A 577 -8.64 -25.01 -4.18
CA ARG A 577 -8.46 -26.24 -3.40
C ARG A 577 -9.71 -27.11 -3.30
N ALA A 578 -10.89 -26.49 -3.20
CA ALA A 578 -12.16 -27.21 -3.10
C ALA A 578 -12.75 -27.65 -4.44
N THR A 579 -12.26 -27.10 -5.55
CA THR A 579 -12.60 -27.61 -6.89
C THR A 579 -11.96 -29.00 -7.06
N GLU A 580 -12.56 -29.93 -7.78
CA GLU A 580 -11.93 -31.23 -8.09
C GLU A 580 -11.34 -31.26 -9.50
N ASP A 581 -12.08 -30.71 -10.47
CA ASP A 581 -11.68 -30.67 -11.88
C ASP A 581 -10.35 -29.93 -12.10
N LYS A 582 -9.36 -30.65 -12.65
CA LYS A 582 -8.00 -30.12 -12.88
C LYS A 582 -8.01 -28.90 -13.80
N LYS A 583 -8.90 -28.88 -14.80
CA LYS A 583 -8.97 -27.80 -15.78
C LYS A 583 -9.54 -26.53 -15.13
N ALA A 584 -10.59 -26.63 -14.32
CA ALA A 584 -11.17 -25.55 -13.55
C ALA A 584 -10.19 -25.02 -12.48
N LYS A 585 -9.47 -25.91 -11.77
CA LYS A 585 -8.39 -25.50 -10.85
C LYS A 585 -7.37 -24.59 -11.50
N LEU A 586 -6.82 -25.02 -12.63
CA LEU A 586 -5.83 -24.25 -13.38
C LEU A 586 -6.38 -22.89 -13.82
N GLN A 587 -7.67 -22.82 -14.13
CA GLN A 587 -8.32 -21.56 -14.50
C GLN A 587 -8.44 -20.62 -13.31
N ILE A 588 -8.91 -21.10 -12.17
CA ILE A 588 -9.02 -20.31 -10.94
C ILE A 588 -7.64 -19.77 -10.55
N ALA A 589 -6.59 -20.59 -10.63
CA ALA A 589 -5.21 -20.17 -10.38
C ALA A 589 -4.75 -19.05 -11.34
N ARG A 590 -5.10 -19.14 -12.63
CA ARG A 590 -4.80 -18.10 -13.63
C ARG A 590 -5.57 -16.80 -13.36
N TYR A 591 -6.85 -16.89 -12.96
CA TYR A 591 -7.64 -15.72 -12.57
C TYR A 591 -7.11 -15.06 -11.30
N ARG A 592 -6.65 -15.84 -10.32
CA ARG A 592 -5.97 -15.33 -9.12
C ARG A 592 -4.72 -14.56 -9.49
N LYS A 593 -3.88 -15.11 -10.38
CA LYS A 593 -2.70 -14.41 -10.88
C LYS A 593 -3.06 -13.13 -11.64
N ALA A 594 -4.08 -13.18 -12.52
CA ALA A 594 -4.54 -12.02 -13.26
C ALA A 594 -5.08 -10.91 -12.35
N LEU A 595 -5.83 -11.26 -11.30
CA LEU A 595 -6.30 -10.31 -10.28
C LEU A 595 -5.14 -9.64 -9.54
N ILE A 596 -4.16 -10.42 -9.08
CA ILE A 596 -2.98 -9.89 -8.39
C ILE A 596 -2.20 -8.94 -9.32
N THR A 597 -1.95 -9.36 -10.56
CA THR A 597 -1.26 -8.52 -11.56
C THR A 597 -2.05 -7.25 -11.87
N ALA A 598 -3.37 -7.32 -12.02
CA ALA A 598 -4.20 -6.13 -12.24
C ALA A 598 -4.16 -5.17 -11.04
N GLY A 599 -4.25 -5.70 -9.81
CA GLY A 599 -4.17 -4.93 -8.58
C GLY A 599 -2.83 -4.22 -8.41
N GLU A 600 -1.74 -4.92 -8.72
CA GLU A 600 -0.41 -4.35 -8.64
C GLU A 600 -0.20 -3.23 -9.67
N ILE A 601 -0.61 -3.45 -10.92
CA ILE A 601 -0.40 -2.46 -11.98
C ILE A 601 -1.25 -1.21 -11.75
N GLN A 602 -2.51 -1.40 -11.37
CA GLN A 602 -3.48 -0.32 -11.29
C GLN A 602 -3.43 0.44 -9.95
N PHE A 603 -3.16 -0.25 -8.84
CA PHE A 603 -3.27 0.33 -7.50
C PHE A 603 -1.97 0.30 -6.71
N GLY A 604 -0.91 -0.27 -7.27
CA GLY A 604 0.31 -0.51 -6.50
C GLY A 604 0.09 -1.50 -5.34
N ILE A 605 -0.86 -2.42 -5.46
CA ILE A 605 -1.12 -3.41 -4.40
C ILE A 605 -0.12 -4.56 -4.54
N TYR A 606 0.86 -4.56 -3.65
CA TYR A 606 1.85 -5.62 -3.52
C TYR A 606 1.83 -6.19 -2.12
N PHE A 607 1.75 -7.52 -2.03
CA PHE A 607 1.69 -8.22 -0.76
C PHE A 607 2.28 -9.61 -0.91
N ASN A 608 2.86 -10.12 0.18
CA ASN A 608 3.21 -11.53 0.25
C ASN A 608 1.92 -12.36 0.36
N PHE A 609 1.59 -13.09 -0.71
CA PHE A 609 0.35 -13.86 -0.78
C PHE A 609 0.24 -14.90 0.34
N ASP A 610 1.33 -15.58 0.69
CA ASP A 610 1.29 -16.67 1.69
C ASP A 610 1.07 -16.12 3.10
N LEU A 611 1.80 -15.06 3.49
CA LEU A 611 1.62 -14.40 4.79
C LEU A 611 0.20 -13.80 4.91
N GLU A 612 -0.30 -13.22 3.83
CA GLU A 612 -1.61 -12.58 3.83
C GLU A 612 -2.75 -13.61 3.84
N LEU A 613 -2.58 -14.71 3.12
CA LEU A 613 -3.47 -15.87 3.19
C LEU A 613 -3.51 -16.43 4.61
N GLU A 614 -2.36 -16.61 5.26
CA GLU A 614 -2.28 -17.12 6.63
C GLU A 614 -3.06 -16.23 7.60
N ARG A 615 -2.92 -14.90 7.51
CA ARG A 615 -3.66 -13.94 8.33
C ARG A 615 -5.17 -14.06 8.14
N ILE A 616 -5.63 -14.11 6.88
CA ILE A 616 -7.05 -14.22 6.55
C ILE A 616 -7.62 -15.54 7.07
N ILE A 617 -6.94 -16.67 6.81
CA ILE A 617 -7.35 -18.00 7.27
C ILE A 617 -7.41 -18.07 8.80
N THR A 618 -6.38 -17.54 9.46
CA THR A 618 -6.30 -17.53 10.92
C THR A 618 -7.43 -16.73 11.54
N GLY A 619 -7.73 -15.54 11.01
CA GLY A 619 -8.82 -14.73 11.55
C GLY A 619 -10.19 -15.31 11.22
N LEU A 620 -10.41 -15.92 10.05
CA LEU A 620 -11.63 -16.69 9.77
C LEU A 620 -11.82 -17.82 10.80
N ARG A 621 -10.78 -18.60 11.07
CA ARG A 621 -10.80 -19.65 12.12
C ARG A 621 -11.17 -19.08 13.48
N ILE A 622 -10.53 -17.99 13.90
CA ILE A 622 -10.81 -17.32 15.19
C ILE A 622 -12.27 -16.88 15.28
N ARG A 623 -12.85 -16.36 14.19
CA ARG A 623 -14.19 -15.77 14.21
C ARG A 623 -15.32 -16.77 13.97
N CYS A 624 -15.01 -17.90 13.33
CA CYS A 624 -16.00 -18.89 12.92
C CYS A 624 -16.00 -20.15 13.79
N ASP A 625 -14.82 -20.59 14.25
CA ASP A 625 -14.65 -21.89 14.91
C ASP A 625 -14.55 -21.78 16.43
N LEU A 626 -14.08 -20.64 16.96
CA LEU A 626 -14.03 -20.38 18.40
C LEU A 626 -15.41 -19.96 18.93
N ARG A 627 -16.24 -20.94 19.29
CA ARG A 627 -17.42 -20.73 20.13
C ARG A 627 -17.02 -20.97 21.58
N ARG A 628 -17.31 -20.02 22.46
CA ARG A 628 -17.14 -20.22 23.92
C ARG A 628 -18.13 -21.25 24.43
#